data_AF-Q802B0-F1
#
_entry.id   AF-Q802B0-F1
#
_cell.length_a   1.000
_cell.length_b   1.000
_cell.length_c   1.000
_cell.angle_alpha   90.00
_cell.angle_beta   90.00
_cell.angle_gamma   90.00
#
_symmetry.space_group_name_H-M   'P 1'
#
loop_
_entity.id
_entity.type
_entity.pdbx_description
1 polymer ?
#
loop_
_entity_poly.entity_id
_entity_poly.type
_entity_poly.pdbx_seq_one_letter_code
_entity_poly.pdbx_strand_id
1 'polypeptide(L)' 'PLHLDEIRHFLTLCPELSLGWFEEGRLVAFIIGSLWDQDRLSQAALTLHKPRGTAVHIHVLAVHRTFRQQGKGSILMWR' A
#
# COMPACT_ATOMS: atom_id res chain seq x y z
N PRO A 1 -4.92 0.07 -11.58
CA PRO A 1 -5.09 -0.77 -10.38
C PRO A 1 -4.00 -1.85 -10.39
N LEU A 2 -3.41 -2.18 -9.23
CA LEU A 2 -2.47 -3.29 -9.16
C LEU A 2 -3.20 -4.63 -9.35
N HIS A 3 -2.59 -5.52 -10.12
CA HIS A 3 -3.00 -6.91 -10.23
C HIS A 3 -2.52 -7.71 -9.01
N LEU A 4 -3.12 -8.90 -8.80
CA LEU A 4 -2.81 -9.72 -7.62
C LEU A 4 -1.33 -10.09 -7.53
N ASP A 5 -0.68 -10.32 -8.66
CA ASP A 5 0.75 -10.68 -8.68
C ASP A 5 1.65 -9.50 -8.32
N GLU A 6 1.26 -8.27 -8.67
CA GLU A 6 1.98 -7.05 -8.26
C GLU A 6 1.80 -6.78 -6.76
N ILE A 7 0.61 -7.03 -6.21
CA ILE A 7 0.38 -6.96 -4.76
C ILE A 7 1.27 -7.97 -4.03
N ARG A 8 1.30 -9.22 -4.49
CA ARG A 8 2.16 -10.28 -3.91
C ARG A 8 3.64 -9.93 -4.01
N HIS A 9 4.05 -9.32 -5.12
CA HIS A 9 5.43 -8.88 -5.34
C HIS A 9 5.88 -7.90 -4.25
N PHE A 10 5.12 -6.84 -3.99
CA PHE A 10 5.48 -5.86 -2.96
C PHE A 10 5.39 -6.43 -1.53
N LEU A 11 4.37 -7.27 -1.26
CA LEU A 11 4.27 -7.97 0.03
C LEU A 11 5.42 -8.95 0.28
N THR A 12 6.12 -9.39 -0.76
CA THR A 12 7.30 -10.26 -0.64
C THR A 12 8.59 -9.46 -0.51
N LEU A 13 8.75 -8.40 -1.32
CA LEU A 13 10.00 -7.63 -1.38
C LEU A 13 10.17 -6.66 -0.22
N CYS A 14 9.10 -5.98 0.20
CA CYS A 14 9.13 -4.94 1.22
C CYS A 14 7.84 -4.97 2.05
N PRO A 15 7.55 -6.07 2.77
CA PRO A 15 6.34 -6.21 3.59
C PRO A 15 6.20 -5.11 4.64
N GLU A 16 7.30 -4.56 5.13
CA GLU A 16 7.36 -3.49 6.13
C GLU A 16 6.76 -2.16 5.64
N LEU A 17 6.57 -1.99 4.34
CA LEU A 17 5.94 -0.81 3.73
C LEU A 17 4.46 -1.00 3.42
N SER A 18 3.86 -2.07 3.95
CA SER A 18 2.45 -2.37 3.81
C SER A 18 1.78 -2.46 5.17
N LEU A 19 0.50 -2.08 5.24
CA LEU A 19 -0.28 -2.12 6.48
C LEU A 19 -1.70 -2.61 6.22
N GLY A 20 -2.17 -3.55 7.04
CA GLY A 20 -3.52 -4.10 6.96
C GLY A 20 -4.32 -3.84 8.23
N TRP A 21 -5.59 -3.47 8.07
CA TRP A 21 -6.57 -3.44 9.15
C TRP A 21 -7.41 -4.71 9.10
N PHE A 22 -7.39 -5.48 10.19
CA PHE A 22 -8.17 -6.70 10.33
C PHE A 22 -9.29 -6.53 11.37
N GLU A 23 -10.50 -6.99 11.04
CA GLU A 23 -11.61 -7.15 11.99
C GLU A 23 -12.08 -8.60 11.96
N GLU A 24 -12.09 -9.25 13.12
CA GLU A 24 -12.46 -10.67 13.26
C GLU A 24 -11.70 -11.58 12.29
N GLY A 25 -10.40 -11.31 12.10
CA GLY A 25 -9.52 -12.07 11.20
C GLY A 25 -9.70 -11.77 9.70
N ARG A 26 -10.57 -10.82 9.32
CA ARG A 26 -10.80 -10.43 7.93
C ARG A 26 -10.13 -9.10 7.62
N LEU A 27 -9.43 -9.02 6.49
CA LEU A 27 -8.85 -7.77 6.01
C LEU A 27 -9.97 -6.82 5.54
N VAL A 28 -10.10 -5.67 6.20
CA VAL A 28 -11.15 -4.67 5.91
C VAL A 28 -10.63 -3.37 5.33
N ALA A 29 -9.33 -3.08 5.49
CA ALA A 29 -8.65 -1.99 4.81
C ALA A 29 -7.15 -2.30 4.68
N PHE A 30 -6.48 -1.75 3.67
CA PHE A 30 -5.04 -1.94 3.50
C PHE A 30 -4.36 -0.79 2.75
N ILE A 31 -3.06 -0.66 2.98
CA ILE A 31 -2.10 0.14 2.24
C ILE A 31 -1.01 -0.80 1.71
N ILE A 32 -0.69 -0.69 0.42
CA ILE A 32 0.50 -1.32 -0.20
C ILE A 32 1.45 -0.22 -0.65
N GLY A 33 2.68 -0.26 -0.18
CA GLY A 33 3.73 0.71 -0.48
C GLY A 33 5.02 0.07 -0.97
N SER A 34 5.86 0.88 -1.63
CA SER A 34 7.26 0.58 -1.91
C SER A 34 8.12 1.85 -1.79
N LEU A 35 9.45 1.73 -1.80
CA LEU A 35 10.33 2.89 -1.85
C LEU A 35 10.53 3.39 -3.29
N TRP A 36 10.67 4.70 -3.42
CA TRP A 36 10.98 5.39 -4.67
C TRP A 36 12.15 6.37 -4.49
N ASP A 37 12.97 6.51 -5.53
CA ASP A 37 14.25 7.22 -5.49
C ASP A 37 14.30 8.50 -6.35
N GLN A 38 13.16 8.96 -6.86
CA GLN A 38 13.07 10.20 -7.65
C GLN A 38 12.00 11.13 -7.08
N ASP A 39 12.16 12.43 -7.31
CA ASP A 39 11.23 13.47 -6.82
C ASP A 39 9.82 13.33 -7.39
N ARG A 40 9.69 12.74 -8.59
CA ARG A 40 8.42 12.55 -9.28
C ARG A 40 8.19 11.08 -9.57
N LEU A 41 6.92 10.67 -9.50
CA LEU A 41 6.51 9.36 -9.95
C LEU A 41 6.62 9.27 -11.47
N SER A 42 7.00 8.10 -11.94
CA SER A 42 7.04 7.73 -13.35
C SER A 42 6.24 6.44 -13.55
N GLN A 43 6.02 6.03 -14.80
CA GLN A 43 5.38 4.73 -15.08
C GLN A 43 6.15 3.55 -14.45
N ALA A 44 7.47 3.65 -14.34
CA ALA A 44 8.29 2.64 -13.70
C ALA A 44 8.00 2.52 -12.18
N ALA A 45 7.49 3.56 -11.54
CA ALA A 45 7.16 3.54 -10.11
C ALA A 45 5.96 2.63 -9.80
N LEU A 46 5.16 2.22 -10.79
CA LEU A 46 4.02 1.32 -10.61
C LEU A 46 4.43 -0.10 -10.20
N THR A 47 5.63 -0.54 -10.60
CA THR A 47 6.06 -1.94 -10.44
C THR A 47 7.42 -2.07 -9.76
N LEU A 48 8.13 -0.97 -9.50
CA LEU A 48 9.45 -0.99 -8.89
C LEU A 48 9.42 -0.70 -7.39
N HIS A 49 10.32 -1.37 -6.68
CA HIS A 49 10.78 -1.01 -5.35
C HIS A 49 12.25 -0.57 -5.46
N LYS A 50 12.58 0.59 -4.88
CA LYS A 50 13.92 1.17 -4.87
C LYS A 50 14.48 1.14 -3.44
N PRO A 51 15.24 0.12 -3.02
CA PRO A 51 15.66 -0.04 -1.61
C PRO A 51 16.43 1.14 -1.02
N ARG A 52 17.05 1.97 -1.86
CA ARG A 52 17.79 3.19 -1.46
C ARG A 52 16.97 4.47 -1.63
N GLY A 53 15.71 4.35 -2.00
CA GLY A 53 14.77 5.46 -2.12
C GLY A 53 14.46 6.04 -0.74
N THR A 54 14.16 7.33 -0.71
CA THR A 54 13.87 8.09 0.52
C THR A 54 12.39 8.43 0.66
N ALA A 55 11.60 8.17 -0.39
CA ALA A 55 10.15 8.40 -0.39
C ALA A 55 9.39 7.07 -0.41
N VAL A 56 8.29 7.00 0.33
CA VAL A 56 7.33 5.89 0.23
C VAL A 56 6.30 6.22 -0.85
N HIS A 57 6.23 5.38 -1.88
CA HIS A 57 5.18 5.43 -2.88
C HIS A 57 4.02 4.52 -2.44
N ILE A 58 2.87 5.12 -2.17
CA ILE A 58 1.62 4.39 -1.88
C ILE A 58 0.99 3.98 -3.21
N HIS A 59 1.04 2.69 -3.53
CA HIS A 59 0.44 2.16 -4.76
C HIS A 59 -1.08 2.03 -4.63
N VAL A 60 -1.55 1.59 -3.47
CA VAL A 60 -2.97 1.34 -3.21
C VAL A 60 -3.29 1.66 -1.76
N LEU A 61 -4.37 2.42 -1.55
CA LEU A 61 -5.10 2.52 -0.29
C LEU A 61 -6.56 2.13 -0.56
N ALA A 62 -7.06 1.12 0.12
CA ALA A 62 -8.42 0.64 -0.07
C ALA A 62 -9.11 0.29 1.25
N VAL A 63 -10.42 0.55 1.30
CA VAL A 63 -11.31 0.15 2.39
C VAL A 63 -12.45 -0.67 1.80
N HIS A 64 -12.71 -1.83 2.40
CA HIS A 64 -13.81 -2.71 2.04
C HIS A 64 -15.14 -1.95 2.13
N ARG A 65 -16.02 -2.14 1.13
CA ARG A 65 -17.18 -1.26 0.90
C ARG A 65 -18.09 -1.06 2.11
N THR A 66 -18.29 -2.09 2.92
CA THR A 66 -19.15 -2.07 4.12
C THR A 66 -18.53 -1.32 5.30
N PHE A 67 -17.23 -1.01 5.24
CA PHE A 67 -16.47 -0.34 6.29
C PHE A 67 -16.03 1.08 5.88
N ARG A 68 -16.48 1.56 4.72
CA ARG A 68 -16.22 2.93 4.24
C ARG A 68 -17.02 3.95 5.06
N GLN A 69 -16.57 5.21 5.01
CA GLN A 69 -17.19 6.34 5.71
C GLN A 69 -17.24 6.21 7.24
N GLN A 70 -16.36 5.39 7.81
CA GLN A 70 -16.22 5.19 9.26
C GLN A 70 -14.83 5.63 9.76
N GLY A 71 -14.13 6.47 9.00
CA GLY A 71 -12.78 6.97 9.34
C GLY A 71 -11.63 5.96 9.20
N LYS A 72 -11.90 4.68 8.92
CA LYS A 72 -10.85 3.64 8.85
C LYS A 72 -9.73 3.94 7.86
N GLY A 73 -10.05 4.49 6.68
CA GLY A 73 -9.04 4.88 5.70
C GLY A 73 -8.12 5.99 6.22
N SER A 74 -8.69 7.01 6.85
CA SER A 74 -7.92 8.10 7.47
C SER A 74 -7.04 7.58 8.60
N ILE A 75 -7.60 6.76 9.50
CA ILE A 75 -6.83 6.17 10.62
C ILE A 75 -5.70 5.28 10.11
N LEU A 76 -5.94 4.50 9.05
CA LEU A 76 -4.92 3.65 8.45
C LEU A 76 -3.77 4.46 7.85
N MET A 77 -4.05 5.63 7.29
CA MET A 77 -3.03 6.52 6.72
C MET A 77 -2.24 7.32 7.77
N TRP A 78 -2.79 7.47 8.98
CA TRP A 78 -2.14 8.17 10.09
C TRP A 78 -1.22 7.28 10.94
N ARG A 79 -1.30 5.96 10.76
CA ARG A 79 -0.50 4.97 11.50
C ARG A 79 0.76 4.60 10.73
#